data_AF-A0A3L7MLE0-F1
#
_entry.id   AF-A0A3L7MLE0-F1
#
_cell.length_a   1.000
_cell.length_b   1.000
_cell.length_c   1.000
_cell.angle_alpha   90.00
_cell.angle_beta   90.00
_cell.angle_gamma   90.00
#
_symmetry.space_group_name_H-M   'P 1'
#
loop_
_entity.id
_entity.type
_entity.pdbx_description
1 polymer ?
#
loop_
_entity_poly.entity_id
_entity_poly.type
_entity_poly.pdbx_seq_one_letter_code
_entity_poly.pdbx_strand_id
1 'polypeptide(L)'
;EPYGIVSTVDGKKLYVTHEYPGKISEINTADFKVTQLFDAGKMTRGIALSPDEKNVFVTEFYTASVNKLEVATGKRLDRWQGREDDNLARQITAHPTRPKVYYPHIRSRTHIIDADGSIFPEFTICDTSGLPDKTKRMTVAMDTFNGVYVVATPWETAVSPDGKTLYVIYSGTNDMNICKVMDDDYSEIQRVGTAVRLGVNPRAIRVNPNGKEVYVYNALEFTLTIHEPTTMTKLASMKSCDPPKSPEWVRGKILFATSLSPMTSRRWVACFSCHPDGNSDGRIWDNPEGLRKTPPMAGLAHTHPLHWSADRDEVQDFEYTIRGKLMRGYGLTRGALTPKNGFEKTELKENLSEKSADLDALAIYTNSFGFTLSPHIEAPGKLSKQAERGKALFFNNQVACASCHSGPYYSDSQLGAKGKIHDVGTGNDDPSEKMGPQYDTPTLLGLYRNAPYLHHGKAKTLMEVLTTQNLKDKHGKTSHLSISEKEDLVEFLKALPYEMPPDETPNTVKFRFTPKK
;
A
#
# COMPACT_ATOMS: atom_id res chain seq x y z
N GLU A 1 3.41 -8.28 -10.99
CA GLU A 1 4.24 -7.85 -9.84
C GLU A 1 4.10 -8.91 -8.74
N PRO A 2 5.07 -9.83 -8.58
CA PRO A 2 4.93 -10.94 -7.64
C PRO A 2 4.90 -10.46 -6.18
N TYR A 3 4.11 -11.10 -5.32
CA TYR A 3 4.01 -10.73 -3.90
C TYR A 3 4.11 -11.92 -2.94
N GLY A 4 3.08 -12.79 -2.93
CA GLY A 4 2.99 -13.95 -2.04
C GLY A 4 3.46 -15.22 -2.74
N ILE A 5 3.99 -16.17 -1.97
CA ILE A 5 4.42 -17.48 -2.47
C ILE A 5 4.04 -18.58 -1.48
N VAL A 6 3.61 -19.73 -2.00
CA VAL A 6 3.38 -20.96 -1.24
C VAL A 6 3.83 -22.18 -2.06
N SER A 7 4.36 -23.20 -1.41
CA SER A 7 4.77 -24.46 -2.06
C SER A 7 3.80 -25.59 -1.73
N THR A 8 3.77 -26.60 -2.60
CA THR A 8 3.24 -27.91 -2.19
C THR A 8 4.12 -28.55 -1.12
N VAL A 9 3.57 -29.48 -0.34
CA VAL A 9 4.25 -30.23 0.71
C VAL A 9 5.43 -31.02 0.16
N ASP A 10 5.31 -31.57 -1.05
CA ASP A 10 6.40 -32.26 -1.74
C ASP A 10 7.44 -31.32 -2.37
N GLY A 11 7.20 -30.00 -2.34
CA GLY A 11 8.08 -28.97 -2.87
C GLY A 11 8.21 -28.95 -4.39
N LYS A 12 7.38 -29.71 -5.13
CA LYS A 12 7.47 -29.79 -6.61
C LYS A 12 6.80 -28.63 -7.34
N LYS A 13 5.87 -27.94 -6.67
CA LYS A 13 5.17 -26.78 -7.23
C LYS A 13 5.24 -25.57 -6.31
N LEU A 14 5.31 -24.40 -6.91
CA LEU A 14 5.14 -23.10 -6.25
C LEU A 14 3.94 -22.38 -6.87
N TYR A 15 3.19 -21.68 -6.04
CA TYR A 15 2.15 -20.75 -6.47
C TYR A 15 2.54 -19.34 -6.05
N VAL A 16 2.55 -18.41 -6.99
CA VAL A 16 2.97 -17.02 -6.78
C VAL A 16 1.85 -16.08 -7.18
N THR A 17 1.41 -15.23 -6.26
CA THR A 17 0.44 -14.16 -6.56
C THR A 17 1.12 -12.99 -7.24
N HIS A 18 0.41 -12.38 -8.19
CA HIS A 18 0.77 -11.13 -8.85
C HIS A 18 -0.23 -10.06 -8.45
N GLU A 19 0.21 -9.05 -7.69
CA GLU A 19 -0.64 -7.96 -7.19
C GLU A 19 -1.41 -7.30 -8.32
N TYR A 20 -0.71 -6.64 -9.22
CA TYR A 20 -1.25 -6.28 -10.52
C TYR A 20 -0.77 -7.28 -11.58
N PRO A 21 -1.66 -7.83 -12.44
CA PRO A 21 -3.09 -7.52 -12.58
C PRO A 21 -4.05 -8.37 -11.73
N GLY A 22 -3.57 -9.14 -10.74
CA GLY A 22 -4.41 -10.02 -9.91
C GLY A 22 -4.46 -11.46 -10.41
N LYS A 23 -3.30 -12.08 -10.60
CA LYS A 23 -3.14 -13.44 -11.15
C LYS A 23 -2.32 -14.33 -10.24
N ILE A 24 -2.37 -15.65 -10.44
CA ILE A 24 -1.46 -16.63 -9.84
C ILE A 24 -0.68 -17.35 -10.93
N SER A 25 0.63 -17.46 -10.77
CA SER A 25 1.46 -18.41 -11.52
C SER A 25 1.65 -19.70 -10.74
N GLU A 26 1.37 -20.84 -11.36
CA GLU A 26 1.89 -22.14 -10.94
C GLU A 26 3.26 -22.36 -11.59
N ILE A 27 4.26 -22.73 -10.80
CA ILE A 27 5.65 -22.90 -11.24
C ILE A 27 6.14 -24.31 -10.83
N ASN A 28 6.71 -25.04 -11.78
CA ASN A 28 7.41 -26.30 -11.50
C ASN A 28 8.80 -26.01 -10.91
N THR A 29 9.14 -26.59 -9.77
CA THR A 29 10.44 -26.32 -9.11
C THR A 29 11.62 -27.06 -9.74
N ALA A 30 11.38 -28.06 -10.59
CA ALA A 30 12.44 -28.78 -11.28
C ALA A 30 13.10 -27.94 -12.39
N ASP A 31 12.32 -27.09 -13.08
CA ASP A 31 12.80 -26.28 -14.21
C ASP A 31 12.40 -24.79 -14.14
N PHE A 32 11.73 -24.37 -13.07
CA PHE A 32 11.24 -23.02 -12.81
C PHE A 32 10.33 -22.44 -13.91
N LYS A 33 9.69 -23.30 -14.71
CA LYS A 33 8.73 -22.85 -15.72
C LYS A 33 7.35 -22.65 -15.13
N VAL A 34 6.68 -21.59 -15.59
CA VAL A 34 5.26 -21.38 -15.33
C VAL A 34 4.46 -22.43 -16.09
N THR A 35 3.75 -23.29 -15.37
CA THR A 35 2.90 -24.36 -15.92
C THR A 35 1.44 -23.92 -16.10
N GLN A 36 1.00 -22.96 -15.28
CA GLN A 36 -0.34 -22.39 -15.36
C GLN A 36 -0.33 -20.92 -14.93
N LEU A 37 -1.21 -20.12 -15.53
CA LEU A 37 -1.47 -18.74 -15.14
C LEU A 37 -3.00 -18.53 -15.10
N PHE A 38 -3.54 -18.12 -13.97
CA PHE A 38 -4.99 -17.93 -13.81
C PHE A 38 -5.34 -16.68 -13.00
N ASP A 39 -6.56 -16.17 -13.21
CA ASP A 39 -7.10 -15.00 -12.52
C ASP A 39 -7.44 -15.32 -11.06
N ALA A 40 -7.06 -14.42 -10.15
CA ALA A 40 -7.12 -14.65 -8.71
C ALA A 40 -7.94 -13.59 -7.96
N GLY A 41 -8.30 -12.49 -8.63
CA GLY A 41 -9.02 -11.36 -8.03
C GLY A 41 -8.41 -10.04 -8.46
N LYS A 42 -8.64 -8.99 -7.67
CA LYS A 42 -8.03 -7.66 -7.90
C LYS A 42 -6.96 -7.38 -6.85
N MET A 43 -5.79 -6.88 -7.27
CA MET A 43 -4.71 -6.48 -6.36
C MET A 43 -4.36 -7.59 -5.35
N THR A 44 -4.15 -8.82 -5.84
CA THR A 44 -4.05 -10.00 -4.97
C THR A 44 -2.68 -10.12 -4.31
N ARG A 45 -2.63 -10.36 -2.99
CA ARG A 45 -1.36 -10.49 -2.24
C ARG A 45 -1.21 -11.83 -1.56
N GLY A 46 -1.86 -12.05 -0.43
CA GLY A 46 -1.67 -13.23 0.40
C GLY A 46 -2.06 -14.50 -0.35
N ILE A 47 -1.36 -15.60 -0.09
CA ILE A 47 -1.66 -16.90 -0.69
C ILE A 47 -1.46 -18.04 0.31
N ALA A 48 -2.40 -18.98 0.35
CA ALA A 48 -2.28 -20.24 1.11
C ALA A 48 -2.94 -21.39 0.35
N LEU A 49 -2.38 -22.59 0.47
CA LEU A 49 -3.03 -23.83 0.01
C LEU A 49 -3.92 -24.40 1.11
N SER A 50 -5.01 -25.06 0.72
CA SER A 50 -5.72 -25.96 1.63
C SER A 50 -4.83 -27.14 2.02
N PRO A 51 -5.06 -27.78 3.18
CA PRO A 51 -4.24 -28.92 3.61
C PRO A 51 -4.22 -30.10 2.62
N ASP A 52 -5.27 -30.26 1.82
CA ASP A 52 -5.36 -31.27 0.75
C ASP A 52 -4.81 -30.79 -0.60
N GLU A 53 -4.29 -29.56 -0.67
CA GLU A 53 -3.69 -28.90 -1.84
C GLU A 53 -4.62 -28.77 -3.07
N LYS A 54 -5.91 -29.03 -2.92
CA LYS A 54 -6.89 -28.91 -4.01
C LYS A 54 -7.35 -27.47 -4.24
N ASN A 55 -7.21 -26.61 -3.23
CA ASN A 55 -7.68 -25.24 -3.27
C ASN A 55 -6.57 -24.27 -2.88
N VAL A 56 -6.62 -23.08 -3.48
CA VAL A 56 -5.79 -21.94 -3.11
C VAL A 56 -6.68 -20.81 -2.61
N PHE A 57 -6.26 -20.16 -1.53
CA PHE A 57 -6.91 -18.98 -0.97
C PHE A 57 -6.03 -17.77 -1.21
N VAL A 58 -6.63 -16.68 -1.68
CA VAL A 58 -5.92 -15.43 -1.94
C VAL A 58 -6.64 -14.22 -1.37
N THR A 59 -5.88 -13.26 -0.82
CA THR A 59 -6.44 -11.99 -0.33
C THR A 59 -6.42 -10.92 -1.42
N GLU A 60 -7.50 -10.17 -1.54
CA GLU A 60 -7.55 -8.90 -2.28
C GLU A 60 -7.08 -7.78 -1.35
N PHE A 61 -5.99 -7.11 -1.73
CA PHE A 61 -5.25 -6.22 -0.83
C PHE A 61 -6.11 -5.08 -0.28
N TYR A 62 -6.86 -4.37 -1.13
CA TYR A 62 -7.60 -3.16 -0.70
C TYR A 62 -8.98 -3.42 -0.09
N THR A 63 -9.56 -4.60 -0.30
CA THR A 63 -10.94 -4.92 0.12
C THR A 63 -10.99 -5.93 1.26
N ALA A 64 -9.82 -6.49 1.62
CA ALA A 64 -9.70 -7.61 2.56
C ALA A 64 -10.60 -8.81 2.23
N SER A 65 -11.01 -8.94 0.96
CA SER A 65 -11.79 -10.09 0.50
C SER A 65 -10.87 -11.29 0.28
N VAL A 66 -11.41 -12.50 0.46
CA VAL A 66 -10.69 -13.75 0.17
C VAL A 66 -11.38 -14.48 -0.96
N ASN A 67 -10.62 -14.88 -1.99
CA ASN A 67 -11.11 -15.78 -3.05
C ASN A 67 -10.57 -17.19 -2.80
N LYS A 68 -11.42 -18.21 -2.88
CA LYS A 68 -11.03 -19.62 -2.95
C LYS A 68 -11.08 -20.06 -4.41
N LEU A 69 -9.98 -20.60 -4.92
CA LEU A 69 -9.90 -21.12 -6.29
C LEU A 69 -9.49 -22.59 -6.27
N GLU A 70 -10.01 -23.35 -7.23
CA GLU A 70 -9.56 -24.72 -7.50
C GLU A 70 -8.19 -24.68 -8.16
N VAL A 71 -7.22 -25.40 -7.62
CA VAL A 71 -5.84 -25.42 -8.13
C VAL A 71 -5.77 -25.98 -9.55
N ALA A 72 -6.54 -27.03 -9.86
CA ALA A 72 -6.47 -27.69 -11.16
C ALA A 72 -6.94 -26.80 -12.32
N THR A 73 -7.94 -25.95 -12.10
CA THR A 73 -8.62 -25.19 -13.16
C THR A 73 -8.46 -23.68 -13.05
N GLY A 74 -8.01 -23.18 -11.90
CA GLY A 74 -8.05 -21.74 -11.57
C GLY A 74 -9.46 -21.19 -11.39
N LYS A 75 -10.50 -22.03 -11.39
CA LYS A 75 -11.89 -21.58 -11.23
C LYS A 75 -12.11 -21.10 -9.80
N ARG A 76 -12.65 -19.89 -9.64
CA ARG A 76 -13.13 -19.41 -8.34
C ARG A 76 -14.33 -20.24 -7.87
N LEU A 77 -14.19 -20.84 -6.69
CA LEU A 77 -15.20 -21.66 -6.04
C LEU A 77 -16.02 -20.88 -5.01
N ASP A 78 -15.39 -19.94 -4.30
CA ASP A 78 -16.05 -19.17 -3.24
C ASP A 78 -15.35 -17.81 -3.02
N ARG A 79 -16.03 -16.91 -2.31
CA ARG A 79 -15.53 -15.58 -1.96
C ARG A 79 -16.10 -15.05 -0.65
N TRP A 80 -15.22 -14.76 0.30
CA TRP A 80 -15.56 -14.00 1.51
C TRP A 80 -15.33 -12.52 1.25
N GLN A 81 -16.41 -11.77 1.03
CA GLN A 81 -16.36 -10.32 0.84
C GLN A 81 -15.98 -9.61 2.15
N GLY A 82 -14.96 -8.75 2.10
CA GLY A 82 -14.62 -7.86 3.22
C GLY A 82 -15.61 -6.69 3.34
N ARG A 83 -15.62 -6.02 4.50
CA ARG A 83 -16.46 -4.85 4.74
C ARG A 83 -15.94 -3.64 3.94
N GLU A 84 -16.79 -2.63 3.79
CA GLU A 84 -16.45 -1.41 3.05
C GLU A 84 -15.19 -0.73 3.62
N ASP A 85 -15.04 -0.70 4.95
CA ASP A 85 -13.91 -0.10 5.65
C ASP A 85 -12.72 -1.04 5.85
N ASP A 86 -12.81 -2.33 5.47
CA ASP A 86 -11.68 -3.26 5.57
C ASP A 86 -10.63 -2.98 4.48
N ASN A 87 -9.35 -2.89 4.87
CA ASN A 87 -8.27 -2.52 3.97
C ASN A 87 -6.96 -3.28 4.27
N LEU A 88 -6.06 -3.31 3.29
CA LEU A 88 -4.69 -3.81 3.36
C LEU A 88 -4.51 -5.24 3.94
N ALA A 89 -5.23 -6.23 3.39
CA ALA A 89 -5.03 -7.65 3.70
C ALA A 89 -3.82 -8.24 2.94
N ARG A 90 -2.73 -8.54 3.64
CA ARG A 90 -1.43 -8.88 3.01
C ARG A 90 -1.14 -10.36 2.88
N GLN A 91 -1.32 -11.13 3.95
CA GLN A 91 -1.00 -12.55 4.01
C GLN A 91 -2.18 -13.33 4.55
N ILE A 92 -2.22 -14.63 4.26
CA ILE A 92 -3.28 -15.54 4.70
C ILE A 92 -2.66 -16.88 5.07
N THR A 93 -3.24 -17.54 6.06
CA THR A 93 -2.78 -18.84 6.57
C THR A 93 -3.95 -19.80 6.63
N ALA A 94 -3.82 -20.98 6.03
CA ALA A 94 -4.79 -22.05 6.23
C ALA A 94 -4.52 -22.78 7.55
N HIS A 95 -5.58 -23.12 8.27
CA HIS A 95 -5.47 -24.00 9.41
C HIS A 95 -5.10 -25.43 8.93
N PRO A 96 -4.21 -26.17 9.62
CA PRO A 96 -3.72 -27.47 9.14
C PRO A 96 -4.79 -28.58 9.10
N THR A 97 -5.83 -28.52 9.93
CA THR A 97 -6.85 -29.58 10.05
C THR A 97 -8.30 -29.08 9.95
N ARG A 98 -8.65 -28.00 10.66
CA ARG A 98 -9.94 -27.31 10.57
C ARG A 98 -10.12 -26.59 9.22
N PRO A 99 -11.35 -26.51 8.70
CA PRO A 99 -11.67 -25.77 7.48
C PRO A 99 -11.76 -24.26 7.78
N LYS A 100 -10.61 -23.65 8.09
CA LYS A 100 -10.50 -22.23 8.45
C LYS A 100 -9.30 -21.61 7.75
N VAL A 101 -9.42 -20.34 7.39
CA VAL A 101 -8.29 -19.50 6.98
C VAL A 101 -8.25 -18.23 7.82
N TYR A 102 -7.04 -17.77 8.10
CA TYR A 102 -6.71 -16.69 9.01
C TYR A 102 -5.95 -15.60 8.27
N TYR A 103 -6.30 -14.34 8.47
CA TYR A 103 -5.51 -13.26 7.90
C TYR A 103 -5.62 -11.96 8.70
N PRO A 104 -4.49 -11.24 8.88
CA PRO A 104 -4.49 -9.90 9.40
C PRO A 104 -4.79 -8.86 8.31
N HIS A 105 -5.44 -7.77 8.69
CA HIS A 105 -5.66 -6.60 7.84
C HIS A 105 -5.90 -5.36 8.72
N ILE A 106 -6.15 -4.21 8.12
CA ILE A 106 -6.61 -3.03 8.86
C ILE A 106 -8.07 -2.73 8.53
N ARG A 107 -8.67 -1.86 9.33
CA ARG A 107 -9.91 -1.16 9.03
C ARG A 107 -9.62 0.33 8.97
N SER A 108 -9.96 0.96 7.86
CA SER A 108 -9.74 2.38 7.58
C SER A 108 -11.05 3.15 7.69
N ARG A 109 -11.26 3.83 8.83
CA ARG A 109 -12.40 4.75 9.01
C ARG A 109 -12.07 6.09 8.38
N THR A 110 -12.46 6.26 7.13
CA THR A 110 -12.05 7.42 6.32
C THR A 110 -12.68 8.75 6.72
N HIS A 111 -13.76 8.74 7.51
CA HIS A 111 -14.47 9.94 8.00
C HIS A 111 -13.86 10.54 9.29
N ILE A 112 -12.82 9.91 9.85
CA ILE A 112 -12.12 10.41 11.03
C ILE A 112 -10.63 10.36 10.72
N ILE A 113 -9.97 11.51 10.70
CA ILE A 113 -8.53 11.62 10.47
C ILE A 113 -7.80 12.13 11.72
N ASP A 114 -7.70 11.25 12.71
CA ASP A 114 -6.90 11.50 13.89
C ASP A 114 -6.21 10.24 14.43
N ALA A 115 -5.28 10.47 15.36
CA ALA A 115 -4.52 9.43 16.02
C ALA A 115 -5.33 8.59 17.02
N ASP A 116 -6.60 8.93 17.28
CA ASP A 116 -7.43 8.26 18.29
C ASP A 116 -8.38 7.21 17.67
N GLY A 117 -8.57 7.16 16.35
CA GLY A 117 -9.46 6.15 15.78
C GLY A 117 -9.70 6.17 14.27
N SER A 118 -8.67 6.38 13.45
CA SER A 118 -8.76 6.32 11.98
C SER A 118 -8.43 4.95 11.39
N ILE A 119 -7.44 4.26 11.94
CA ILE A 119 -6.89 3.01 11.40
C ILE A 119 -6.79 1.98 12.51
N PHE A 120 -7.49 0.85 12.37
CA PHE A 120 -7.55 -0.20 13.39
C PHE A 120 -6.91 -1.49 12.87
N PRO A 121 -6.05 -2.16 13.66
CA PRO A 121 -5.57 -3.48 13.32
C PRO A 121 -6.69 -4.52 13.53
N GLU A 122 -6.88 -5.40 12.57
CA GLU A 122 -7.89 -6.44 12.65
C GLU A 122 -7.32 -7.80 12.21
N PHE A 123 -7.97 -8.84 12.70
CA PHE A 123 -7.68 -10.21 12.37
C PHE A 123 -8.97 -10.91 12.00
N THR A 124 -8.99 -11.57 10.85
CA THR A 124 -10.18 -12.22 10.35
C THR A 124 -9.99 -13.72 10.20
N ILE A 125 -11.06 -14.44 10.50
CA ILE A 125 -11.21 -15.88 10.38
C ILE A 125 -12.36 -16.16 9.41
N CYS A 126 -12.08 -16.89 8.34
CA CYS A 126 -13.09 -17.35 7.39
C CYS A 126 -13.31 -18.85 7.57
N ASP A 127 -14.58 -19.24 7.63
CA ASP A 127 -14.99 -20.63 7.57
C ASP A 127 -15.00 -21.13 6.13
N THR A 128 -14.26 -22.19 5.85
CA THR A 128 -14.07 -22.77 4.52
C THR A 128 -14.76 -24.13 4.34
N SER A 129 -15.58 -24.54 5.33
CA SER A 129 -16.32 -25.81 5.33
C SER A 129 -17.57 -25.80 4.43
N GLY A 130 -18.13 -24.62 4.19
CA GLY A 130 -19.49 -24.43 3.67
C GLY A 130 -19.62 -24.20 2.17
N LEU A 131 -20.82 -24.51 1.68
CA LEU A 131 -21.31 -24.33 0.30
C LEU A 131 -21.34 -22.84 -0.12
N PRO A 132 -21.37 -22.55 -1.45
CA PRO A 132 -21.50 -21.19 -1.98
C PRO A 132 -22.63 -20.40 -1.28
N ASP A 133 -22.40 -19.12 -1.00
CA ASP A 133 -23.36 -18.15 -0.42
C ASP A 133 -23.72 -18.32 1.07
N LYS A 134 -23.01 -19.18 1.81
CA LYS A 134 -23.07 -19.27 3.29
C LYS A 134 -21.72 -18.96 3.96
N THR A 135 -20.93 -18.08 3.34
CA THR A 135 -19.59 -17.71 3.82
C THR A 135 -19.66 -17.07 5.20
N LYS A 136 -19.15 -17.75 6.23
CA LYS A 136 -19.01 -17.20 7.58
C LYS A 136 -17.64 -16.55 7.73
N ARG A 137 -17.64 -15.28 8.17
CA ARG A 137 -16.45 -14.47 8.42
C ARG A 137 -16.58 -13.84 9.81
N MET A 138 -15.56 -14.00 10.64
CA MET A 138 -15.45 -13.39 11.97
C MET A 138 -14.23 -12.48 11.99
N THR A 139 -14.38 -11.28 12.55
CA THR A 139 -13.29 -10.31 12.68
C THR A 139 -13.08 -9.96 14.14
N VAL A 140 -11.82 -10.01 14.57
CA VAL A 140 -11.36 -9.67 15.91
C VAL A 140 -10.57 -8.36 15.84
N ALA A 141 -10.95 -7.40 16.67
CA ALA A 141 -10.23 -6.13 16.82
C ALA A 141 -8.95 -6.35 17.63
N MET A 142 -7.78 -6.05 17.06
CA MET A 142 -6.50 -6.43 17.66
C MET A 142 -5.92 -5.38 18.60
N ASP A 143 -6.45 -4.17 18.57
CA ASP A 143 -6.10 -3.03 19.41
C ASP A 143 -6.53 -3.21 20.87
N THR A 144 -7.69 -3.81 21.11
CA THR A 144 -8.17 -4.17 22.46
C THR A 144 -7.67 -5.55 22.89
N PHE A 145 -7.25 -6.39 21.93
CA PHE A 145 -6.81 -7.75 22.20
C PHE A 145 -5.56 -7.79 23.08
N ASN A 146 -4.69 -6.77 23.02
CA ASN A 146 -3.45 -6.68 23.80
C ASN A 146 -3.66 -6.17 25.25
N GLY A 147 -4.86 -5.72 25.63
CA GLY A 147 -5.24 -5.31 27.00
C GLY A 147 -4.54 -4.07 27.59
N VAL A 148 -3.33 -3.72 27.14
CA VAL A 148 -2.52 -2.61 27.68
C VAL A 148 -1.99 -1.69 26.57
N TYR A 149 -1.68 -2.22 25.38
CA TYR A 149 -1.11 -1.40 24.31
C TYR A 149 -1.70 -1.68 22.93
N VAL A 150 -1.92 -0.62 22.16
CA VAL A 150 -2.30 -0.73 20.76
C VAL A 150 -1.14 -1.31 19.93
N VAL A 151 -1.50 -2.19 19.00
CA VAL A 151 -0.63 -2.72 17.94
C VAL A 151 -0.99 -2.08 16.60
N ALA A 152 -0.11 -2.10 15.60
CA ALA A 152 -0.42 -1.53 14.29
C ALA A 152 0.31 -2.19 13.14
N THR A 153 -0.27 -2.00 11.95
CA THR A 153 0.24 -2.55 10.69
C THR A 153 0.39 -4.08 10.77
N PRO A 154 -0.71 -4.80 11.05
CA PRO A 154 -0.66 -6.26 11.16
C PRO A 154 -0.26 -6.84 9.79
N TRP A 155 0.61 -7.85 9.81
CA TRP A 155 1.35 -8.24 8.61
C TRP A 155 1.10 -9.68 8.18
N GLU A 156 1.32 -10.64 9.07
CA GLU A 156 1.19 -12.06 8.77
C GLU A 156 0.78 -12.86 10.01
N THR A 157 0.29 -14.08 9.77
CA THR A 157 0.03 -15.09 10.79
C THR A 157 0.73 -16.41 10.52
N ALA A 158 0.89 -17.22 11.56
CA ALA A 158 1.29 -18.63 11.45
C ALA A 158 0.50 -19.48 12.43
N VAL A 159 0.24 -20.73 12.08
CA VAL A 159 -0.42 -21.72 12.96
C VAL A 159 0.57 -22.85 13.23
N SER A 160 0.62 -23.34 14.46
CA SER A 160 1.42 -24.50 14.82
C SER A 160 0.95 -25.75 14.06
N PRO A 161 1.83 -26.73 13.78
CA PRO A 161 1.47 -27.94 13.03
C PRO A 161 0.31 -28.73 13.66
N ASP A 162 0.16 -28.70 14.98
CA ASP A 162 -0.95 -29.34 15.70
C ASP A 162 -2.27 -28.54 15.65
N GLY A 163 -2.27 -27.35 15.04
CA GLY A 163 -3.43 -26.47 14.90
C GLY A 163 -3.80 -25.69 16.16
N LYS A 164 -3.06 -25.81 17.28
CA LYS A 164 -3.52 -25.30 18.58
C LYS A 164 -3.03 -23.90 18.93
N THR A 165 -1.98 -23.42 18.26
CA THR A 165 -1.37 -22.12 18.55
C THR A 165 -1.31 -21.27 17.29
N LEU A 166 -1.84 -20.06 17.38
CA LEU A 166 -1.81 -19.04 16.33
C LEU A 166 -0.88 -17.89 16.76
N TYR A 167 -0.04 -17.44 15.84
CA TYR A 167 0.83 -16.28 15.98
C TYR A 167 0.36 -15.17 15.05
N VAL A 168 0.33 -13.93 15.52
CA VAL A 168 -0.04 -12.73 14.73
C VAL A 168 1.01 -11.64 14.92
N ILE A 169 1.67 -11.20 13.86
CA ILE A 169 2.74 -10.19 13.93
C ILE A 169 2.30 -8.80 13.44
N TYR A 170 2.86 -7.77 14.06
CA TYR A 170 2.53 -6.36 13.82
C TYR A 170 3.79 -5.59 13.45
N SER A 171 3.92 -5.22 12.17
CA SER A 171 5.15 -4.64 11.66
C SER A 171 5.37 -3.21 12.14
N GLY A 172 4.30 -2.46 12.43
CA GLY A 172 4.38 -1.06 12.83
C GLY A 172 4.81 -0.89 14.28
N THR A 173 4.48 -1.85 15.14
CA THR A 173 4.79 -1.79 16.57
C THR A 173 5.84 -2.79 17.03
N ASN A 174 6.32 -3.64 16.12
CA ASN A 174 7.27 -4.73 16.38
C ASN A 174 6.75 -5.77 17.38
N ASP A 175 5.43 -5.90 17.53
CA ASP A 175 4.83 -6.81 18.51
C ASP A 175 4.31 -8.09 17.84
N MET A 176 4.04 -9.10 18.66
CA MET A 176 3.37 -10.33 18.28
C MET A 176 2.38 -10.78 19.36
N ASN A 177 1.20 -11.24 18.94
CA ASN A 177 0.29 -11.99 19.81
C ASN A 177 0.46 -13.49 19.59
N ILE A 178 0.38 -14.24 20.69
CA ILE A 178 0.23 -15.70 20.69
C ILE A 178 -1.17 -16.01 21.18
N CYS A 179 -1.89 -16.84 20.45
CA CYS A 179 -3.26 -17.22 20.75
C CYS A 179 -3.39 -18.74 20.77
N LYS A 180 -4.19 -19.25 21.69
CA LYS A 180 -4.76 -20.58 21.58
C LYS A 180 -5.86 -20.55 20.52
N VAL A 181 -5.83 -21.47 19.58
CA VAL A 181 -6.96 -21.73 18.68
C VAL A 181 -8.01 -22.49 19.47
N MET A 182 -9.21 -21.92 19.53
CA MET A 182 -10.36 -22.52 20.18
C MET A 182 -11.05 -23.41 19.14
N ASP A 183 -11.35 -24.65 19.52
CA ASP A 183 -12.17 -25.53 18.69
C ASP A 183 -13.66 -25.22 18.90
N ASP A 184 -13.99 -23.94 18.77
CA ASP A 184 -15.34 -23.42 18.80
C ASP A 184 -15.57 -22.56 17.55
N ASP A 185 -16.83 -22.41 17.14
CA ASP A 185 -17.22 -21.55 16.01
C ASP A 185 -17.72 -20.18 16.51
N TYR A 186 -17.31 -19.75 17.71
CA TYR A 186 -17.82 -18.54 18.38
C TYR A 186 -16.73 -17.58 18.85
N SER A 187 -15.76 -18.05 19.63
CA SER A 187 -14.61 -17.25 20.07
C SER A 187 -13.42 -17.40 19.13
N GLU A 188 -13.24 -18.60 18.56
CA GLU A 188 -12.24 -19.09 17.61
C GLU A 188 -10.77 -18.98 18.08
N ILE A 189 -10.41 -17.91 18.80
CA ILE A 189 -9.07 -17.68 19.35
C ILE A 189 -9.14 -17.07 20.75
N GLN A 190 -8.16 -17.41 21.58
CA GLN A 190 -7.97 -16.81 22.90
C GLN A 190 -6.50 -16.40 23.07
N ARG A 191 -6.24 -15.16 23.48
CA ARG A 191 -4.86 -14.70 23.74
C ARG A 191 -4.21 -15.49 24.88
N VAL A 192 -2.91 -15.75 24.74
CA VAL A 192 -2.06 -16.34 25.78
C VAL A 192 -0.98 -15.32 26.18
N GLY A 193 -0.73 -15.16 27.48
CA GLY A 193 0.37 -14.33 28.00
C GLY A 193 0.18 -12.83 27.75
N THR A 194 1.28 -12.10 27.52
CA THR A 194 1.32 -10.71 27.03
C THR A 194 1.88 -10.66 25.61
N ALA A 195 1.76 -9.53 24.90
CA ALA A 195 2.43 -9.39 23.61
C ALA A 195 3.95 -9.57 23.72
N VAL A 196 4.53 -10.18 22.70
CA VAL A 196 5.97 -10.46 22.58
C VAL A 196 6.60 -9.41 21.67
N ARG A 197 7.70 -8.80 22.13
CA ARG A 197 8.48 -7.85 21.30
C ARG A 197 9.43 -8.61 20.39
N LEU A 198 9.37 -8.32 19.10
CA LEU A 198 10.23 -8.85 18.05
C LEU A 198 11.30 -7.82 17.63
N GLY A 199 12.08 -8.15 16.59
CA GLY A 199 12.99 -7.22 15.94
C GLY A 199 12.24 -6.16 15.10
N VAL A 200 12.97 -5.25 14.45
CA VAL A 200 12.35 -4.14 13.71
C VAL A 200 11.62 -4.61 12.46
N ASN A 201 10.33 -4.24 12.40
CA ASN A 201 9.41 -4.44 11.29
C ASN A 201 9.29 -5.92 10.89
N PRO A 202 8.76 -6.79 11.77
CA PRO A 202 8.54 -8.19 11.45
C PRO A 202 7.55 -8.30 10.30
N ARG A 203 7.93 -9.01 9.24
CA ARG A 203 7.12 -9.17 8.02
C ARG A 203 6.90 -10.61 7.60
N ALA A 204 7.55 -11.57 8.26
CA ALA A 204 7.16 -12.96 8.10
C ALA A 204 7.32 -13.79 9.36
N ILE A 205 6.47 -14.81 9.51
CA ILE A 205 6.51 -15.77 10.62
C ILE A 205 6.16 -17.19 10.16
N ARG A 206 6.93 -18.21 10.57
CA ARG A 206 6.64 -19.63 10.29
C ARG A 206 6.94 -20.50 11.51
N VAL A 207 6.16 -21.56 11.71
CA VAL A 207 6.46 -22.63 12.68
C VAL A 207 7.02 -23.81 11.91
N ASN A 208 8.10 -24.41 12.38
CA ASN A 208 8.65 -25.59 11.72
C ASN A 208 7.70 -26.80 11.84
N PRO A 209 7.81 -27.80 10.94
CA PRO A 209 6.88 -28.95 10.93
C PRO A 209 6.85 -29.78 12.21
N ASN A 210 7.95 -29.80 12.98
CA ASN A 210 8.00 -30.52 14.27
C ASN A 210 7.44 -29.70 15.45
N GLY A 211 7.08 -28.44 15.22
CA GLY A 211 6.48 -27.55 16.22
C GLY A 211 7.42 -27.06 17.32
N LYS A 212 8.75 -27.18 17.16
CA LYS A 212 9.76 -26.82 18.18
C LYS A 212 10.43 -25.47 17.95
N GLU A 213 10.23 -24.84 16.80
CA GLU A 213 10.88 -23.57 16.45
C GLU A 213 9.93 -22.63 15.70
N VAL A 214 9.95 -21.36 16.10
CA VAL A 214 9.27 -20.25 15.41
C VAL A 214 10.32 -19.36 14.76
N TYR A 215 10.17 -19.13 13.46
CA TYR A 215 11.04 -18.32 12.63
C TYR A 215 10.37 -16.97 12.38
N VAL A 216 11.08 -15.87 12.62
CA VAL A 216 10.58 -14.50 12.39
C VAL A 216 11.55 -13.74 11.51
N TYR A 217 11.07 -13.20 10.39
CA TYR A 217 11.84 -12.32 9.52
C TYR A 217 11.62 -10.85 9.91
N ASN A 218 12.67 -10.21 10.44
CA ASN A 218 12.68 -8.81 10.83
C ASN A 218 13.22 -7.97 9.67
N ALA A 219 12.32 -7.43 8.85
CA ALA A 219 12.65 -6.93 7.52
C ALA A 219 13.55 -5.69 7.52
N LEU A 220 13.53 -4.88 8.59
CA LEU A 220 14.35 -3.67 8.71
C LEU A 220 15.55 -3.83 9.65
N GLU A 221 15.75 -5.03 10.20
CA GLU A 221 17.02 -5.48 10.77
C GLU A 221 17.81 -6.38 9.81
N PHE A 222 17.18 -6.86 8.74
CA PHE A 222 17.74 -7.83 7.80
C PHE A 222 18.15 -9.14 8.49
N THR A 223 17.35 -9.58 9.47
CA THR A 223 17.60 -10.79 10.26
C THR A 223 16.45 -11.79 10.20
N LEU A 224 16.79 -13.07 10.29
CA LEU A 224 15.89 -14.17 10.60
C LEU A 224 16.20 -14.66 12.01
N THR A 225 15.27 -14.50 12.94
CA THR A 225 15.41 -14.97 14.32
C THR A 225 14.63 -16.26 14.53
N ILE A 226 15.21 -17.18 15.30
CA ILE A 226 14.61 -18.48 15.63
C ILE A 226 14.32 -18.49 17.13
N HIS A 227 13.12 -18.92 17.52
CA HIS A 227 12.65 -18.89 18.89
C HIS A 227 12.04 -20.24 19.30
N GLU A 228 12.14 -20.55 20.59
CA GLU A 228 11.36 -21.64 21.19
C GLU A 228 9.88 -21.20 21.32
N PRO A 229 8.90 -21.99 20.82
CA PRO A 229 7.50 -21.58 20.69
C PRO A 229 6.75 -21.20 21.98
N THR A 230 7.13 -21.77 23.12
CA THR A 230 6.41 -21.62 24.39
C THR A 230 6.84 -20.35 25.13
N THR A 231 8.14 -20.16 25.24
CA THR A 231 8.79 -19.07 26.00
C THR A 231 9.18 -17.90 25.11
N MET A 232 9.19 -18.10 23.79
CA MET A 232 9.75 -17.17 22.81
C MET A 232 11.24 -16.82 23.03
N THR A 233 11.95 -17.66 23.79
CA THR A 233 13.40 -17.52 23.98
C THR A 233 14.10 -17.61 22.62
N LYS A 234 14.94 -16.62 22.30
CA LYS A 234 15.71 -16.61 21.05
C LYS A 234 16.76 -17.72 21.10
N LEU A 235 16.62 -18.68 20.19
CA LEU A 235 17.54 -19.81 20.01
C LEU A 235 18.70 -19.43 19.08
N ALA A 236 18.39 -18.70 18.00
CA ALA A 236 19.40 -18.30 17.02
C ALA A 236 18.99 -17.00 16.30
N SER A 237 19.97 -16.41 15.61
CA SER A 237 19.78 -15.26 14.74
C SER A 237 20.70 -15.39 13.54
N MET A 238 20.15 -15.18 12.34
CA MET A 238 20.88 -15.25 11.09
C MET A 238 20.70 -13.93 10.34
N LYS A 239 21.76 -13.47 9.68
CA LYS A 239 21.67 -12.35 8.73
C LYS A 239 21.01 -12.84 7.45
N SER A 240 19.96 -12.17 7.02
CA SER A 240 19.24 -12.49 5.78
C SER A 240 19.94 -11.89 4.56
N CYS A 241 20.38 -10.63 4.65
CA CYS A 241 21.10 -9.94 3.58
C CYS A 241 21.84 -8.71 4.12
N ASP A 242 22.69 -8.10 3.30
CA ASP A 242 23.18 -6.75 3.53
C ASP A 242 22.06 -5.72 3.27
N PRO A 243 22.02 -4.60 4.03
CA PRO A 243 21.10 -3.51 3.72
C PRO A 243 21.29 -3.04 2.27
N PRO A 244 20.20 -2.94 1.48
CA PRO A 244 20.31 -2.76 0.03
C PRO A 244 20.71 -1.33 -0.40
N LYS A 245 20.68 -0.37 0.54
CA LYS A 245 20.86 1.07 0.32
C LYS A 245 21.58 1.70 1.51
N SER A 246 21.82 3.02 1.46
CA SER A 246 22.57 3.72 2.48
C SER A 246 21.92 3.65 3.87
N PRO A 247 22.69 3.80 4.97
CA PRO A 247 22.15 3.83 6.33
C PRO A 247 21.03 4.86 6.53
N GLU A 248 21.13 6.02 5.89
CA GLU A 248 20.12 7.09 5.94
C GLU A 248 18.81 6.64 5.29
N TRP A 249 18.90 5.95 4.15
CA TRP A 249 17.71 5.39 3.49
C TRP A 249 17.03 4.35 4.37
N VAL A 250 17.82 3.46 5.01
CA VAL A 250 17.29 2.44 5.94
C VAL A 250 16.63 3.10 7.14
N ARG A 251 17.26 4.14 7.71
CA ARG A 251 16.69 4.93 8.81
C ARG A 251 15.37 5.57 8.41
N GLY A 252 15.29 6.18 7.23
CA GLY A 252 14.06 6.76 6.69
C GLY A 252 12.95 5.72 6.56
N LYS A 253 13.27 4.53 6.06
CA LYS A 253 12.31 3.42 5.97
C LYS A 253 11.80 2.96 7.34
N ILE A 254 12.68 2.88 8.35
CA ILE A 254 12.30 2.54 9.73
C ILE A 254 11.32 3.59 10.29
N LEU A 255 11.63 4.87 10.12
CA LEU A 255 10.76 5.97 10.56
C LEU A 255 9.40 5.95 9.83
N PHE A 256 9.41 5.67 8.54
CA PHE A 256 8.19 5.60 7.72
C PHE A 256 7.27 4.43 8.13
N ALA A 257 7.86 3.31 8.53
CA ALA A 257 7.14 2.08 8.86
C ALA A 257 6.71 1.97 10.33
N THR A 258 7.22 2.83 11.22
CA THR A 258 7.00 2.69 12.66
C THR A 258 5.76 3.43 13.15
N SER A 259 5.02 2.78 14.04
CA SER A 259 3.97 3.34 14.88
C SER A 259 4.46 3.51 16.31
N LEU A 260 5.76 3.76 16.51
CA LEU A 260 6.33 4.03 17.83
C LEU A 260 6.74 5.51 17.95
N SER A 261 6.93 5.96 19.19
CA SER A 261 7.53 7.28 19.46
C SER A 261 8.92 7.39 18.78
N PRO A 262 9.29 8.54 18.22
CA PRO A 262 8.58 9.83 18.26
C PRO A 262 7.55 10.05 17.14
N MET A 263 7.36 9.09 16.23
CA MET A 263 6.48 9.24 15.06
C MET A 263 5.01 9.33 15.45
N THR A 264 4.57 8.56 16.42
CA THR A 264 3.20 8.61 16.94
C THR A 264 3.17 8.40 18.45
N SER A 265 2.22 9.02 19.13
CA SER A 265 2.01 8.85 20.58
C SER A 265 1.08 7.69 20.94
N ARG A 266 0.17 7.30 20.04
CA ARG A 266 -0.91 6.33 20.34
C ARG A 266 -0.73 4.96 19.68
N ARG A 267 0.31 4.81 18.85
CA ARG A 267 0.69 3.56 18.17
C ARG A 267 -0.26 3.02 17.11
N TRP A 268 -1.31 3.75 16.73
CA TRP A 268 -2.31 3.32 15.75
C TRP A 268 -1.87 3.41 14.29
N VAL A 269 -0.98 4.35 13.97
CA VAL A 269 -0.68 4.74 12.60
C VAL A 269 0.81 4.84 12.34
N ALA A 270 1.23 4.42 11.15
CA ALA A 270 2.51 4.74 10.54
C ALA A 270 2.24 5.39 9.18
N CYS A 271 3.22 6.06 8.58
CA CYS A 271 3.08 6.55 7.20
C CYS A 271 2.71 5.39 6.24
N PHE A 272 3.28 4.20 6.51
CA PHE A 272 2.99 2.96 5.80
C PHE A 272 1.53 2.50 5.86
N SER A 273 0.75 2.93 6.84
CA SER A 273 -0.67 2.55 6.96
C SER A 273 -1.54 3.16 5.85
N CYS A 274 -1.15 4.34 5.34
CA CYS A 274 -1.80 4.96 4.18
C CYS A 274 -0.96 4.83 2.90
N HIS A 275 0.36 4.68 3.04
CA HIS A 275 1.30 4.58 1.94
C HIS A 275 2.03 3.22 1.89
N PRO A 276 1.31 2.09 1.70
CA PRO A 276 1.91 0.77 1.72
C PRO A 276 2.92 0.59 0.60
N ASP A 277 4.18 0.38 0.97
CA ASP A 277 5.33 0.23 0.07
C ASP A 277 5.47 1.40 -0.93
N GLY A 278 5.06 2.61 -0.51
CA GLY A 278 5.09 3.84 -1.33
C GLY A 278 3.91 4.01 -2.29
N ASN A 279 2.95 3.08 -2.30
CA ASN A 279 1.72 3.18 -3.10
C ASN A 279 0.59 3.87 -2.32
N SER A 280 -0.58 4.00 -2.95
CA SER A 280 -1.82 4.43 -2.30
C SER A 280 -2.42 3.28 -1.48
N ASP A 281 -3.11 3.59 -0.38
CA ASP A 281 -3.99 2.68 0.35
C ASP A 281 -5.36 2.46 -0.34
N GLY A 282 -5.59 3.09 -1.49
CA GLY A 282 -6.84 3.00 -2.25
C GLY A 282 -8.01 3.74 -1.61
N ARG A 283 -7.77 4.60 -0.60
CA ARG A 283 -8.81 5.29 0.16
C ARG A 283 -8.93 6.77 -0.20
N ILE A 284 -10.13 7.29 0.03
CA ILE A 284 -10.47 8.70 0.00
C ILE A 284 -10.77 9.08 1.45
N TRP A 285 -9.97 9.98 2.00
CA TRP A 285 -10.03 10.43 3.39
C TRP A 285 -10.78 11.77 3.49
N ASP A 286 -11.61 11.91 4.51
CA ASP A 286 -12.23 13.17 4.91
C ASP A 286 -11.20 13.99 5.70
N ASN A 287 -10.41 14.77 4.96
CA ASN A 287 -9.43 15.65 5.56
C ASN A 287 -10.08 16.98 5.99
N PRO A 288 -9.45 17.75 6.90
CA PRO A 288 -9.96 19.07 7.27
C PRO A 288 -10.25 19.99 6.07
N GLU A 289 -9.44 19.87 5.01
CA GLU A 289 -9.55 20.57 3.73
C GLU A 289 -10.56 19.99 2.73
N GLY A 290 -11.17 18.85 3.05
CA GLY A 290 -12.12 18.13 2.22
C GLY A 290 -11.60 16.76 1.76
N LEU A 291 -12.34 16.11 0.86
CA LEU A 291 -12.01 14.75 0.41
C LEU A 291 -10.65 14.69 -0.32
N ARG A 292 -9.76 13.82 0.16
CA ARG A 292 -8.44 13.58 -0.44
C ARG A 292 -8.15 12.10 -0.56
N LYS A 293 -7.87 11.67 -1.78
CA LYS A 293 -7.31 10.36 -2.08
C LYS A 293 -5.84 10.36 -1.72
N THR A 294 -5.36 9.30 -1.09
CA THR A 294 -3.93 9.11 -0.81
C THR A 294 -3.12 9.02 -2.11
N PRO A 295 -2.18 9.94 -2.39
CA PRO A 295 -1.35 9.86 -3.59
C PRO A 295 -0.26 8.79 -3.46
N PRO A 296 0.13 8.11 -4.55
CA PRO A 296 1.34 7.29 -4.57
C PRO A 296 2.59 8.18 -4.48
N MET A 297 3.72 7.61 -4.04
CA MET A 297 5.00 8.32 -3.88
C MET A 297 5.99 8.07 -5.02
N ALA A 298 5.65 7.24 -6.00
CA ALA A 298 6.52 7.01 -7.14
C ALA A 298 6.77 8.32 -7.90
N GLY A 299 8.03 8.64 -8.16
CA GLY A 299 8.44 9.88 -8.83
C GLY A 299 8.58 11.09 -7.91
N LEU A 300 8.32 10.96 -6.61
CA LEU A 300 8.28 12.09 -5.66
C LEU A 300 9.47 13.02 -5.83
N ALA A 301 10.69 12.47 -5.98
CA ALA A 301 11.92 13.24 -6.13
C ALA A 301 11.93 14.26 -7.28
N HIS A 302 10.97 14.19 -8.21
CA HIS A 302 10.88 14.99 -9.43
C HIS A 302 9.54 15.69 -9.59
N THR A 303 8.61 15.52 -8.65
CA THR A 303 7.22 16.01 -8.76
C THR A 303 6.78 16.79 -7.54
N HIS A 304 7.72 17.41 -6.82
CA HIS A 304 7.37 18.43 -5.82
C HIS A 304 6.73 19.65 -6.53
N PRO A 305 5.85 20.40 -5.85
CA PRO A 305 5.48 20.32 -4.42
C PRO A 305 4.55 19.14 -4.10
N LEU A 306 4.30 18.90 -2.82
CA LEU A 306 3.57 17.75 -2.30
C LEU A 306 2.12 18.11 -1.94
N HIS A 307 1.31 17.05 -1.79
CA HIS A 307 -0.16 17.08 -1.70
C HIS A 307 -0.88 17.65 -2.93
N TRP A 308 -2.17 17.34 -3.03
CA TRP A 308 -3.06 17.86 -4.08
C TRP A 308 -3.07 19.39 -4.15
N SER A 309 -2.87 20.06 -3.02
CA SER A 309 -2.92 21.51 -2.91
C SER A 309 -1.58 22.21 -3.10
N ALA A 310 -0.47 21.50 -3.34
CA ALA A 310 0.87 22.08 -3.38
C ALA A 310 1.15 22.93 -2.13
N ASP A 311 0.88 22.40 -0.94
CA ASP A 311 1.06 23.13 0.33
C ASP A 311 2.37 22.82 1.03
N ARG A 312 3.20 21.93 0.46
CA ARG A 312 4.51 21.51 1.00
C ARG A 312 5.53 21.45 -0.10
N ASP A 313 6.66 22.12 0.05
CA ASP A 313 7.72 22.10 -0.95
C ASP A 313 8.82 21.09 -0.63
N GLU A 314 8.81 20.50 0.57
CA GLU A 314 9.72 19.43 0.95
C GLU A 314 9.05 18.31 1.78
N VAL A 315 9.68 17.12 1.82
CA VAL A 315 9.16 16.01 2.63
C VAL A 315 9.29 16.31 4.12
N GLN A 316 10.27 17.12 4.50
CA GLN A 316 10.52 17.50 5.88
C GLN A 316 9.32 18.23 6.51
N ASP A 317 8.45 18.86 5.71
CA ASP A 317 7.16 19.41 6.13
C ASP A 317 6.20 18.37 6.72
N PHE A 318 6.44 17.07 6.52
CA PHE A 318 5.72 16.00 7.22
C PHE A 318 5.97 15.95 8.72
N GLU A 319 6.89 16.76 9.25
CA GLU A 319 6.94 17.09 10.68
C GLU A 319 5.61 17.67 11.21
N TYR A 320 4.91 18.49 10.40
CA TYR A 320 3.57 18.99 10.74
C TYR A 320 2.53 17.87 10.85
N THR A 321 2.68 16.80 10.06
CA THR A 321 1.79 15.64 10.10
C THR A 321 2.11 14.74 11.29
N ILE A 322 3.41 14.53 11.56
CA ILE A 322 3.91 13.78 12.70
C ILE A 322 3.40 14.41 14.00
N ARG A 323 3.57 15.73 14.17
CA ARG A 323 3.12 16.45 15.38
C ARG A 323 1.62 16.79 15.38
N GLY A 324 1.00 16.77 14.20
CA GLY A 324 -0.40 17.13 14.01
C GLY A 324 -1.40 16.10 14.55
N LYS A 325 -2.69 16.37 14.33
CA LYS A 325 -3.80 15.54 14.85
C LYS A 325 -3.76 14.09 14.38
N LEU A 326 -3.22 13.83 13.19
CA LEU A 326 -3.19 12.49 12.58
C LEU A 326 -2.27 11.53 13.33
N MET A 327 -1.04 11.95 13.66
CA MET A 327 -0.06 11.04 14.28
C MET A 327 0.21 11.37 15.76
N ARG A 328 0.07 12.66 16.14
CA ARG A 328 0.31 13.20 17.49
C ARG A 328 1.64 12.76 18.09
N GLY A 329 2.64 12.50 17.26
CA GLY A 329 3.99 12.21 17.67
C GLY A 329 4.69 13.42 18.28
N TYR A 330 5.83 13.17 18.93
CA TYR A 330 6.70 14.24 19.43
C TYR A 330 7.45 14.95 18.29
N GLY A 331 7.52 14.34 17.11
CA GLY A 331 8.26 14.87 15.97
C GLY A 331 9.74 14.49 15.97
N LEU A 332 10.39 14.78 14.85
CA LEU A 332 11.80 14.48 14.59
C LEU A 332 12.71 15.70 14.71
N THR A 333 12.14 16.89 14.91
CA THR A 333 12.90 18.13 15.16
C THR A 333 12.81 18.56 16.62
N ARG A 334 13.59 19.57 17.01
CA ARG A 334 13.47 20.25 18.31
C ARG A 334 12.91 21.65 18.10
N GLY A 335 12.22 22.19 19.12
CA GLY A 335 11.63 23.52 19.07
C GLY A 335 10.22 23.54 18.49
N ALA A 336 9.58 24.70 18.55
CA ALA A 336 8.24 24.91 18.01
C ALA A 336 8.28 25.00 16.47
N LEU A 337 7.24 24.48 15.81
CA LEU A 337 6.95 24.79 14.41
C LEU A 337 6.19 26.11 14.31
N THR A 338 6.21 26.73 13.14
CA THR A 338 5.31 27.84 12.86
C THR A 338 3.85 27.37 12.97
N PRO A 339 2.99 28.05 13.76
CA PRO A 339 1.59 27.64 13.87
C PRO A 339 0.85 27.71 12.52
N LYS A 340 -0.01 26.73 12.25
CA LYS A 340 -0.94 26.80 11.12
C LYS A 340 -2.12 27.72 11.44
N ASN A 341 -2.36 28.69 10.58
CA ASN A 341 -3.52 29.58 10.65
C ASN A 341 -4.52 29.20 9.54
N GLY A 342 -5.48 28.35 9.89
CA GLY A 342 -6.45 27.84 8.90
C GLY A 342 -5.77 27.02 7.81
N PHE A 343 -6.05 27.38 6.55
CA PHE A 343 -5.57 26.72 5.33
C PHE A 343 -4.44 27.49 4.63
N GLU A 344 -3.80 28.43 5.32
CA GLU A 344 -2.60 29.09 4.80
C GLU A 344 -1.46 28.08 4.60
N LYS A 345 -0.74 28.20 3.49
CA LYS A 345 0.41 27.36 3.13
C LYS A 345 1.67 27.79 3.90
N THR A 346 1.61 27.69 5.23
CA THR A 346 2.69 28.11 6.12
C THR A 346 3.96 27.29 5.88
N GLU A 347 3.82 26.00 5.55
CA GLU A 347 4.93 25.08 5.31
C GLU A 347 5.84 25.56 4.18
N LEU A 348 5.30 26.14 3.12
CA LEU A 348 6.09 26.74 2.01
C LEU A 348 7.01 27.89 2.43
N LYS A 349 6.90 28.40 3.65
CA LYS A 349 7.72 29.49 4.19
C LYS A 349 8.77 29.00 5.19
N GLU A 350 8.56 27.84 5.81
CA GLU A 350 9.44 27.32 6.86
C GLU A 350 10.33 26.22 6.28
N ASN A 351 11.65 26.44 6.30
CA ASN A 351 12.60 25.43 5.85
C ASN A 351 12.94 24.47 7.02
N LEU A 352 12.54 23.22 6.87
CA LEU A 352 12.77 22.09 7.75
C LEU A 352 13.85 21.11 7.27
N SER A 353 14.30 21.18 6.01
CA SER A 353 15.50 20.44 5.59
C SER A 353 16.72 20.78 6.44
N GLU A 354 17.59 19.78 6.66
CA GLU A 354 18.83 19.92 7.45
C GLU A 354 18.62 20.24 8.94
N LYS A 355 17.37 20.40 9.41
CA LYS A 355 17.06 20.59 10.84
C LYS A 355 17.19 19.30 11.65
N SER A 356 17.05 18.15 11.00
CA SER A 356 17.13 16.83 11.63
C SER A 356 17.57 15.77 10.62
N ALA A 357 18.60 15.02 10.98
CA ALA A 357 19.07 13.88 10.19
C ALA A 357 17.97 12.81 10.00
N ASP A 358 17.04 12.68 10.95
CA ASP A 358 15.91 11.75 10.84
C ASP A 358 14.84 12.25 9.85
N LEU A 359 14.59 13.57 9.78
CA LEU A 359 13.72 14.14 8.74
C LEU A 359 14.35 14.00 7.35
N ASP A 360 15.64 14.27 7.23
CA ASP A 360 16.36 14.13 5.97
C ASP A 360 16.42 12.66 5.52
N ALA A 361 16.58 11.72 6.46
CA ALA A 361 16.47 10.29 6.21
C ALA A 361 15.08 9.90 5.68
N LEU A 362 14.01 10.43 6.29
CA LEU A 362 12.63 10.22 5.84
C LEU A 362 12.41 10.77 4.42
N ALA A 363 12.97 11.95 4.11
CA ALA A 363 12.97 12.53 2.77
C ALA A 363 13.73 11.65 1.76
N ILE A 364 14.95 11.20 2.09
CA ILE A 364 15.74 10.29 1.23
C ILE A 364 14.97 9.01 0.90
N TYR A 365 14.26 8.43 1.87
CA TYR A 365 13.45 7.23 1.66
C TYR A 365 12.23 7.48 0.77
N THR A 366 11.42 8.49 1.09
CA THR A 366 10.19 8.79 0.34
C THR A 366 10.45 9.29 -1.08
N ASN A 367 11.57 10.00 -1.29
CA ASN A 367 12.05 10.39 -2.61
C ASN A 367 12.72 9.26 -3.40
N SER A 368 12.78 8.03 -2.87
CA SER A 368 13.44 6.91 -3.56
C SER A 368 12.51 6.06 -4.43
N PHE A 369 11.20 6.26 -4.35
CA PHE A 369 10.25 5.45 -5.10
C PHE A 369 10.29 5.83 -6.59
N GLY A 370 10.72 4.89 -7.42
CA GLY A 370 10.72 5.02 -8.87
C GLY A 370 9.50 4.38 -9.52
N PHE A 371 9.45 4.47 -10.85
CA PHE A 371 8.45 3.76 -11.66
C PHE A 371 9.00 2.46 -12.20
N THR A 372 8.09 1.55 -12.54
CA THR A 372 8.34 0.42 -13.43
C THR A 372 7.56 0.66 -14.71
N LEU A 373 8.03 0.09 -15.82
CA LEU A 373 7.31 0.15 -17.09
C LEU A 373 5.89 -0.41 -16.94
N SER A 374 4.94 0.23 -17.60
CA SER A 374 3.54 -0.20 -17.58
C SER A 374 3.39 -1.60 -18.18
N PRO A 375 2.58 -2.49 -17.60
CA PRO A 375 2.26 -3.78 -18.20
C PRO A 375 1.35 -3.66 -19.44
N HIS A 376 0.89 -2.46 -19.79
CA HIS A 376 0.04 -2.19 -20.96
C HIS A 376 0.82 -1.81 -22.23
N ILE A 377 2.14 -2.05 -22.25
CA ILE A 377 3.00 -1.80 -23.42
C ILE A 377 3.38 -3.10 -24.11
N GLU A 378 3.66 -3.04 -25.41
CA GLU A 378 4.08 -4.23 -26.16
C GLU A 378 5.53 -4.62 -25.84
N ALA A 379 6.38 -3.62 -25.62
CA ALA A 379 7.78 -3.75 -25.24
C ALA A 379 8.27 -2.40 -24.67
N PRO A 380 9.42 -2.34 -23.98
CA PRO A 380 10.04 -1.07 -23.59
C PRO A 380 10.15 -0.12 -24.78
N GLY A 381 9.63 1.11 -24.64
CA GLY A 381 9.59 2.13 -25.69
C GLY A 381 8.52 1.94 -26.76
N LYS A 382 7.69 0.88 -26.69
CA LYS A 382 6.76 0.51 -27.76
C LYS A 382 5.31 0.49 -27.29
N LEU A 383 4.54 1.46 -27.78
CA LEU A 383 3.09 1.54 -27.59
C LEU A 383 2.34 0.65 -28.58
N SER A 384 1.14 0.23 -28.20
CA SER A 384 0.20 -0.39 -29.14
C SER A 384 -0.26 0.62 -30.19
N LYS A 385 -0.74 0.16 -31.35
CA LYS A 385 -1.32 1.06 -32.38
C LYS A 385 -2.44 1.95 -31.83
N GLN A 386 -3.18 1.46 -30.84
CA GLN A 386 -4.23 2.22 -30.17
C GLN A 386 -3.66 3.32 -29.28
N ALA A 387 -2.70 2.97 -28.43
CA ALA A 387 -2.02 3.93 -27.56
C ALA A 387 -1.25 5.00 -28.36
N GLU A 388 -0.71 4.69 -29.56
CA GLU A 388 -0.09 5.70 -30.43
C GLU A 388 -1.10 6.75 -30.93
N ARG A 389 -2.33 6.34 -31.28
CA ARG A 389 -3.39 7.31 -31.63
C ARG A 389 -3.80 8.14 -30.41
N GLY A 390 -3.89 7.52 -29.24
CA GLY A 390 -4.13 8.20 -27.97
C GLY A 390 -3.06 9.23 -27.64
N LYS A 391 -1.78 8.88 -27.85
CA LYS A 391 -0.65 9.78 -27.68
C LYS A 391 -0.77 11.00 -28.61
N ALA A 392 -1.13 10.79 -29.87
CA ALA A 392 -1.33 11.90 -30.82
C ALA A 392 -2.44 12.86 -30.35
N LEU A 393 -3.55 12.34 -29.82
CA LEU A 393 -4.62 13.14 -29.23
C LEU A 393 -4.15 13.90 -27.98
N PHE A 394 -3.40 13.22 -27.10
CA PHE A 394 -2.91 13.80 -25.85
C PHE A 394 -2.05 15.06 -26.06
N PHE A 395 -1.20 15.05 -27.08
CA PHE A 395 -0.33 16.18 -27.46
C PHE A 395 -0.99 17.16 -28.45
N ASN A 396 -2.24 16.93 -28.85
CA ASN A 396 -2.98 17.86 -29.70
C ASN A 396 -3.40 19.10 -28.88
N ASN A 397 -3.08 20.30 -29.37
CA ASN A 397 -3.43 21.56 -28.73
C ASN A 397 -4.95 21.80 -28.57
N GLN A 398 -5.78 21.15 -29.38
CA GLN A 398 -7.25 21.21 -29.24
C GLN A 398 -7.75 20.38 -28.06
N VAL A 399 -7.09 19.26 -27.74
CA VAL A 399 -7.40 18.41 -26.58
C VAL A 399 -6.71 18.94 -25.31
N ALA A 400 -5.51 19.48 -25.47
CA ALA A 400 -4.76 20.24 -24.46
C ALA A 400 -4.36 19.48 -23.18
N CYS A 401 -4.28 18.14 -23.19
CA CYS A 401 -3.79 17.40 -22.01
C CYS A 401 -2.35 17.80 -21.65
N ALA A 402 -1.48 17.90 -22.66
CA ALA A 402 -0.07 18.23 -22.50
C ALA A 402 0.21 19.69 -22.09
N SER A 403 -0.81 20.56 -21.92
CA SER A 403 -0.60 21.91 -21.42
C SER A 403 -0.21 21.94 -19.94
N CYS A 404 -0.65 20.94 -19.18
CA CYS A 404 -0.30 20.75 -17.77
C CYS A 404 0.45 19.42 -17.57
N HIS A 405 -0.02 18.33 -18.19
CA HIS A 405 0.65 17.04 -18.11
C HIS A 405 1.80 16.93 -19.12
N SER A 406 2.89 17.63 -18.83
CA SER A 406 4.02 17.80 -19.74
C SER A 406 5.33 17.21 -19.21
N GLY A 407 6.36 17.18 -20.06
CA GLY A 407 7.68 16.69 -19.69
C GLY A 407 7.73 15.18 -19.39
N PRO A 408 8.88 14.68 -18.91
CA PRO A 408 9.10 13.25 -18.76
C PRO A 408 8.26 12.60 -17.64
N TYR A 409 7.81 13.40 -16.66
CA TYR A 409 6.93 12.94 -15.58
C TYR A 409 5.44 13.23 -15.84
N TYR A 410 5.08 13.78 -17.02
CA TYR A 410 3.70 14.14 -17.36
C TYR A 410 3.03 15.02 -16.28
N SER A 411 3.77 16.01 -15.82
CA SER A 411 3.38 16.98 -14.80
C SER A 411 4.20 18.26 -14.98
N ASP A 412 3.54 19.40 -14.85
CA ASP A 412 4.18 20.71 -14.85
C ASP A 412 4.46 21.26 -13.45
N SER A 413 4.38 20.41 -12.41
CA SER A 413 4.72 20.76 -11.04
C SER A 413 6.15 21.31 -10.94
N GLN A 414 6.34 22.31 -10.09
CA GLN A 414 7.59 23.05 -9.96
C GLN A 414 7.96 23.26 -8.50
N LEU A 415 9.21 22.95 -8.16
CA LEU A 415 9.81 23.09 -6.85
C LEU A 415 9.68 24.51 -6.28
N GLY A 416 9.49 24.57 -4.97
CA GLY A 416 9.40 25.81 -4.20
C GLY A 416 8.00 26.43 -4.16
N ALA A 417 7.89 27.57 -3.45
CA ALA A 417 6.62 28.21 -3.12
C ALA A 417 5.79 28.77 -4.30
N LYS A 418 6.31 28.69 -5.54
CA LYS A 418 5.65 29.17 -6.77
C LYS A 418 5.12 28.02 -7.65
N GLY A 419 4.84 26.86 -7.06
CA GLY A 419 4.27 25.71 -7.76
C GLY A 419 3.05 26.07 -8.60
N LYS A 420 2.88 25.38 -9.73
CA LYS A 420 1.75 25.60 -10.64
C LYS A 420 0.53 24.80 -10.17
N ILE A 421 -0.58 25.48 -9.96
CA ILE A 421 -1.86 24.86 -9.59
C ILE A 421 -2.95 25.27 -10.57
N HIS A 422 -3.85 24.33 -10.88
CA HIS A 422 -4.82 24.46 -11.98
C HIS A 422 -6.24 24.15 -11.51
N ASP A 423 -7.22 24.97 -11.92
CA ASP A 423 -8.65 24.65 -11.74
C ASP A 423 -9.12 23.74 -12.86
N VAL A 424 -9.19 22.44 -12.55
CA VAL A 424 -9.67 21.40 -13.45
C VAL A 424 -11.19 21.17 -13.36
N GLY A 425 -11.90 22.05 -12.65
CA GLY A 425 -13.36 22.03 -12.53
C GLY A 425 -13.92 21.13 -11.45
N THR A 426 -13.07 20.49 -10.64
CA THR A 426 -13.49 19.50 -9.62
C THR A 426 -13.65 20.08 -8.22
N GLY A 427 -13.19 21.31 -7.98
CA GLY A 427 -13.20 21.92 -6.65
C GLY A 427 -14.57 22.24 -6.06
N ASN A 428 -15.64 22.14 -6.86
CA ASN A 428 -17.01 22.31 -6.38
C ASN A 428 -17.80 20.99 -6.43
N ASP A 429 -17.14 19.87 -6.72
CA ASP A 429 -17.80 18.56 -6.77
C ASP A 429 -18.24 18.12 -5.37
N ASP A 430 -17.56 18.58 -4.33
CA ASP A 430 -17.81 18.18 -2.96
C ASP A 430 -17.90 19.40 -2.03
N PRO A 431 -18.95 19.53 -1.20
CA PRO A 431 -19.16 20.69 -0.35
C PRO A 431 -18.17 20.79 0.84
N SER A 432 -17.36 19.76 1.10
CA SER A 432 -16.34 19.79 2.15
C SER A 432 -15.02 20.42 1.71
N GLU A 433 -14.83 20.69 0.41
CA GLU A 433 -13.63 21.34 -0.13
C GLU A 433 -13.43 22.75 0.44
N LYS A 434 -12.26 23.00 1.05
CA LYS A 434 -11.92 24.28 1.70
C LYS A 434 -10.60 24.91 1.23
N MET A 435 -9.74 24.17 0.53
CA MET A 435 -8.46 24.70 0.02
C MET A 435 -8.61 25.38 -1.34
N GLY A 436 -9.80 25.30 -1.94
CA GLY A 436 -10.11 25.97 -3.20
C GLY A 436 -9.92 25.04 -4.40
N PRO A 437 -10.30 25.51 -5.60
CA PRO A 437 -10.56 24.61 -6.71
C PRO A 437 -9.32 24.25 -7.53
N GLN A 438 -8.15 24.76 -7.12
CA GLN A 438 -6.91 24.57 -7.86
C GLN A 438 -6.06 23.48 -7.21
N TYR A 439 -5.51 22.60 -8.05
CA TYR A 439 -4.71 21.47 -7.62
C TYR A 439 -3.37 21.45 -8.36
N ASP A 440 -2.34 20.93 -7.70
CA ASP A 440 -1.07 20.58 -8.34
C ASP A 440 -1.31 19.47 -9.38
N THR A 441 -0.54 19.48 -10.47
CA THR A 441 -0.69 18.49 -11.55
C THR A 441 -0.01 17.17 -11.15
N PRO A 442 -0.74 16.10 -10.78
CA PRO A 442 -0.10 14.83 -10.47
C PRO A 442 0.55 14.23 -11.72
N THR A 443 1.65 13.50 -11.52
CA THR A 443 2.23 12.67 -12.58
C THR A 443 1.22 11.64 -13.10
N LEU A 444 1.20 11.43 -14.41
CA LEU A 444 0.39 10.38 -15.05
C LEU A 444 1.10 9.03 -15.12
N LEU A 445 2.36 8.94 -14.67
CA LEU A 445 3.10 7.69 -14.70
C LEU A 445 2.51 6.69 -13.68
N GLY A 446 2.29 5.44 -14.10
CA GLY A 446 1.74 4.39 -13.25
C GLY A 446 0.25 4.53 -12.96
N LEU A 447 -0.47 5.36 -13.71
CA LEU A 447 -1.90 5.64 -13.50
C LEU A 447 -2.79 4.39 -13.57
N TYR A 448 -2.39 3.37 -14.35
CA TYR A 448 -3.15 2.13 -14.59
C TYR A 448 -3.55 1.33 -13.34
N ARG A 449 -2.85 1.54 -12.21
CA ARG A 449 -3.08 0.85 -10.93
C ARG A 449 -3.66 1.76 -9.85
N ASN A 450 -3.98 3.01 -10.17
CA ASN A 450 -4.33 4.05 -9.21
C ASN A 450 -5.81 4.44 -9.29
N ALA A 451 -6.73 3.55 -9.67
CA ALA A 451 -8.15 3.84 -9.51
C ALA A 451 -8.55 3.83 -8.01
N PRO A 452 -9.57 4.62 -7.59
CA PRO A 452 -10.25 5.65 -8.37
C PRO A 452 -9.38 6.91 -8.57
N TYR A 453 -9.80 7.79 -9.46
CA TYR A 453 -9.05 8.97 -9.93
C TYR A 453 -9.64 10.28 -9.41
N LEU A 454 -8.88 11.37 -9.57
CA LEU A 454 -9.11 12.71 -9.02
C LEU A 454 -8.88 12.79 -7.50
N HIS A 455 -8.71 14.01 -6.98
CA HIS A 455 -8.40 14.25 -5.57
C HIS A 455 -9.48 13.70 -4.64
N HIS A 456 -10.74 13.69 -5.04
CA HIS A 456 -11.88 13.19 -4.25
C HIS A 456 -12.31 11.76 -4.61
N GLY A 457 -11.65 11.13 -5.61
CA GLY A 457 -11.93 9.76 -6.00
C GLY A 457 -13.27 9.49 -6.70
N LYS A 458 -13.99 10.51 -7.22
CA LYS A 458 -15.30 10.28 -7.88
C LYS A 458 -15.21 9.52 -9.21
N ALA A 459 -14.08 9.63 -9.93
CA ALA A 459 -13.89 8.90 -11.19
C ALA A 459 -13.41 7.46 -10.90
N LYS A 460 -14.25 6.46 -11.12
CA LYS A 460 -13.87 5.03 -10.98
C LYS A 460 -13.02 4.54 -12.13
N THR A 461 -13.12 5.18 -13.30
CA THR A 461 -12.40 4.80 -14.52
C THR A 461 -11.75 6.02 -15.18
N LEU A 462 -10.73 5.80 -16.01
CA LEU A 462 -10.15 6.87 -16.82
C LEU A 462 -11.16 7.42 -17.83
N MET A 463 -12.07 6.58 -18.33
CA MET A 463 -13.15 7.04 -19.19
C MET A 463 -14.05 8.06 -18.48
N GLU A 464 -14.37 7.84 -17.20
CA GLU A 464 -15.13 8.81 -16.39
C GLU A 464 -14.36 10.13 -16.21
N VAL A 465 -13.03 10.09 -16.03
CA VAL A 465 -12.19 11.31 -16.02
C VAL A 465 -12.37 12.10 -17.31
N LEU A 466 -12.36 11.44 -18.47
CA LEU A 466 -12.49 12.09 -19.78
C LEU A 466 -13.94 12.48 -20.14
N THR A 467 -14.93 12.09 -19.34
CA THR A 467 -16.36 12.26 -19.68
C THR A 467 -17.16 12.84 -18.52
N THR A 468 -17.75 11.99 -17.67
CA THR A 468 -18.71 12.39 -16.63
C THR A 468 -18.11 13.26 -15.54
N GLN A 469 -16.78 13.21 -15.35
CA GLN A 469 -16.04 14.08 -14.43
C GLN A 469 -15.30 15.23 -15.14
N ASN A 470 -15.59 15.48 -16.42
CA ASN A 470 -15.06 16.61 -17.20
C ASN A 470 -16.16 17.29 -18.05
N LEU A 471 -17.36 17.46 -17.49
CA LEU A 471 -18.53 17.99 -18.22
C LEU A 471 -18.34 19.39 -18.83
N LYS A 472 -17.36 20.15 -18.35
CA LYS A 472 -17.09 21.54 -18.76
C LYS A 472 -15.78 21.71 -19.52
N ASP A 473 -15.12 20.60 -19.92
CA ASP A 473 -13.83 20.63 -20.62
C ASP A 473 -12.75 21.46 -19.89
N LYS A 474 -12.75 21.41 -18.55
CA LYS A 474 -11.75 22.09 -17.72
C LYS A 474 -10.52 21.22 -17.46
N HIS A 475 -10.62 19.90 -17.65
CA HIS A 475 -9.54 18.93 -17.51
C HIS A 475 -9.16 18.36 -18.88
N GLY A 476 -8.65 19.24 -19.76
CA GLY A 476 -8.57 18.98 -21.19
C GLY A 476 -9.94 19.11 -21.88
N LYS A 477 -9.92 19.30 -23.21
CA LYS A 477 -11.14 19.45 -24.01
C LYS A 477 -11.44 18.14 -24.70
N THR A 478 -12.41 17.38 -24.18
CA THR A 478 -12.70 16.02 -24.63
C THR A 478 -14.14 15.87 -25.15
N SER A 479 -15.03 16.86 -24.92
CA SER A 479 -16.43 16.80 -25.34
C SER A 479 -16.60 16.54 -26.85
N HIS A 480 -15.73 17.12 -27.68
CA HIS A 480 -15.74 17.00 -29.14
C HIS A 480 -15.20 15.66 -29.67
N LEU A 481 -14.48 14.90 -28.85
CA LEU A 481 -13.91 13.61 -29.25
C LEU A 481 -15.00 12.53 -29.32
N SER A 482 -14.89 11.64 -30.30
CA SER A 482 -15.69 10.41 -30.36
C SER A 482 -15.38 9.46 -29.19
N ILE A 483 -16.23 8.45 -28.99
CA ILE A 483 -15.98 7.41 -27.97
C ILE A 483 -14.67 6.67 -28.26
N SER A 484 -14.43 6.29 -29.53
CA SER A 484 -13.19 5.60 -29.93
C SER A 484 -11.94 6.43 -29.67
N GLU A 485 -11.98 7.75 -29.89
CA GLU A 485 -10.83 8.63 -29.60
C GLU A 485 -10.58 8.75 -28.09
N LYS A 486 -11.63 8.75 -27.27
CA LYS A 486 -11.50 8.70 -25.81
C LYS A 486 -10.93 7.37 -25.35
N GLU A 487 -11.31 6.25 -25.97
CA GLU A 487 -10.72 4.94 -25.70
C GLU A 487 -9.25 4.88 -26.08
N ASP A 488 -8.85 5.48 -27.21
CA ASP A 488 -7.46 5.63 -27.61
C ASP A 488 -6.66 6.41 -26.55
N LEU A 489 -7.19 7.54 -26.05
CA LEU A 489 -6.59 8.30 -24.94
C LEU A 489 -6.45 7.46 -23.66
N VAL A 490 -7.50 6.72 -23.27
CA VAL A 490 -7.45 5.82 -22.10
C VAL A 490 -6.32 4.80 -22.25
N GLU A 491 -6.14 4.24 -23.44
CA GLU A 491 -5.11 3.24 -23.68
C GLU A 491 -3.69 3.84 -23.59
N PHE A 492 -3.49 5.06 -24.10
CA PHE A 492 -2.24 5.78 -23.89
C PHE A 492 -1.97 6.05 -22.41
N LEU A 493 -2.96 6.51 -21.65
CA LEU A 493 -2.82 6.79 -20.22
C LEU A 493 -2.46 5.55 -19.40
N LYS A 494 -3.02 4.38 -19.74
CA LYS A 494 -2.63 3.11 -19.10
C LYS A 494 -1.20 2.70 -19.42
N ALA A 495 -0.72 3.01 -20.62
CA ALA A 495 0.60 2.66 -21.09
C ALA A 495 1.73 3.46 -20.43
N LEU A 496 1.44 4.49 -19.64
CA LEU A 496 2.45 5.29 -18.94
C LEU A 496 2.96 4.61 -17.64
N PRO A 497 4.30 4.50 -17.42
CA PRO A 497 5.38 4.83 -18.36
C PRO A 497 5.60 3.73 -19.39
N TYR A 498 5.76 4.11 -20.67
CA TYR A 498 6.24 3.21 -21.71
C TYR A 498 7.75 3.32 -21.94
N GLU A 499 8.37 4.38 -21.40
CA GLU A 499 9.81 4.60 -21.28
C GLU A 499 10.11 5.00 -19.85
N MET A 500 11.30 4.64 -19.34
CA MET A 500 11.73 5.08 -18.02
C MET A 500 11.99 6.59 -18.04
N PRO A 501 11.44 7.37 -17.10
CA PRO A 501 11.76 8.79 -17.00
C PRO A 501 13.23 8.98 -16.60
N PRO A 502 13.86 10.14 -16.88
CA PRO A 502 15.24 10.41 -16.53
C PRO A 502 15.39 10.56 -15.01
N ASP A 503 16.54 10.11 -14.49
CA ASP A 503 16.86 10.19 -13.05
C ASP A 503 17.16 11.61 -12.56
N GLU A 504 17.24 12.59 -13.47
CA GLU A 504 17.48 14.00 -13.18
C GLU A 504 16.65 14.92 -14.09
N THR A 505 16.10 15.97 -13.47
CA THR A 505 15.29 17.02 -14.08
C THR A 505 15.57 18.35 -13.35
N PRO A 506 15.15 19.50 -13.90
CA PRO A 506 15.18 20.75 -13.15
C PRO A 506 14.36 20.71 -11.84
N ASN A 507 13.42 19.77 -11.71
CA ASN A 507 12.58 19.59 -10.54
C ASN A 507 13.12 18.55 -9.54
N THR A 508 14.35 18.07 -9.73
CA THR A 508 14.95 17.04 -8.88
C THR A 508 15.36 17.59 -7.51
N VAL A 509 14.85 16.97 -6.45
CA VAL A 509 15.17 17.35 -5.06
C VAL A 509 16.55 16.90 -4.59
N LYS A 510 17.09 17.64 -3.62
CA LYS A 510 18.37 17.35 -2.95
C LYS A 510 18.31 16.06 -2.11
N PHE A 511 17.29 15.89 -1.28
CA PHE A 511 17.16 14.79 -0.32
C PHE A 511 16.51 13.57 -0.95
N ARG A 512 17.27 12.87 -1.81
CA ARG A 512 16.82 11.66 -2.51
C ARG A 512 17.88 10.57 -2.45
N PHE A 513 17.47 9.33 -2.67
CA PHE A 513 18.41 8.26 -2.92
C PHE A 513 19.13 8.49 -4.25
N THR A 514 20.46 8.58 -4.21
CA THR A 514 21.30 8.59 -5.41
C THR A 514 22.02 7.25 -5.47
N PRO A 515 21.74 6.37 -6.45
CA PRO A 515 22.50 5.14 -6.61
C PRO A 515 24.00 5.49 -6.73
N LYS A 516 24.87 4.76 -6.01
CA LYS A 516 26.31 4.87 -6.30
C LYS A 516 26.51 4.40 -7.75
N LYS A 517 27.02 5.28 -8.60
CA LYS A 517 27.38 4.98 -10.00
C LYS A 517 28.50 3.95 -10.06
#